data_AF-A0A183F6D7-F1
#
_entry.id   AF-A0A183F6D7-F1
#
_cell.length_a   1.000
_cell.length_b   1.000
_cell.length_c   1.000
_cell.angle_alpha   90.00
_cell.angle_beta   90.00
_cell.angle_gamma   90.00
#
_symmetry.space_group_name_H-M   'P 1'
#
loop_
_entity.id
_entity.type
_entity.pdbx_description
1 polymer ?
#
loop_
_entity_poly.entity_id
_entity_poly.type
_entity_poly.pdbx_seq_one_letter_code
_entity_poly.pdbx_strand_id
1 'polypeptide(L)' 'MYTKDKCPYCAYAKKELNENGVFFVERNFSEPGTTGANIHGLMELTRCRTVPQVFVCGR' A
#
# COMPACT_ATOMS: atom_id res chain seq x y z
N MET A 1 2.32 0.76 4.22
CA MET A 1 1.60 -0.11 3.27
C MET A 1 0.91 0.76 2.24
N TYR A 2 1.11 0.48 0.96
CA TYR A 2 0.45 1.16 -0.15
C TYR A 2 -0.75 0.35 -0.63
N THR A 3 -1.89 1.02 -0.83
CA THR A 3 -3.20 0.41 -1.07
C THR A 3 -4.02 1.19 -2.09
N LYS A 4 -5.20 0.65 -2.44
CA LYS A 4 -6.22 1.31 -3.24
C LYS A 4 -7.61 0.93 -2.71
N ASP A 5 -8.60 1.80 -2.89
CA ASP A 5 -10.00 1.45 -2.65
C ASP A 5 -10.47 0.32 -3.57
N LYS A 6 -11.49 -0.41 -3.13
CA LYS A 6 -12.07 -1.56 -3.86
C LYS A 6 -11.02 -2.62 -4.25
N CYS A 7 -10.04 -2.85 -3.38
CA CYS A 7 -8.98 -3.84 -3.54
C CYS A 7 -9.12 -4.96 -2.48
N PRO A 8 -9.66 -6.14 -2.82
CA PRO A 8 -9.86 -7.24 -1.86
C PRO A 8 -8.56 -7.71 -1.21
N TYR A 9 -7.47 -7.80 -1.99
CA TYR A 9 -6.15 -8.17 -1.46
C TYR A 9 -5.61 -7.15 -0.46
N CYS A 10 -5.89 -5.87 -0.66
CA CYS A 10 -5.50 -4.81 0.27
C CYS A 10 -6.29 -4.93 1.58
N ALA A 11 -7.59 -5.22 1.51
CA ALA A 11 -8.42 -5.47 2.69
C ALA A 11 -7.93 -6.70 3.48
N TYR A 12 -7.60 -7.79 2.78
CA TYR A 12 -7.06 -9.00 3.38
C TYR A 12 -5.73 -8.73 4.11
N ALA A 13 -4.77 -8.08 3.45
CA ALA A 13 -3.47 -7.78 4.07
C ALA A 13 -3.59 -6.84 5.28
N LYS A 14 -4.47 -5.83 5.25
CA LYS A 14 -4.74 -4.98 6.43
C LYS A 14 -5.31 -5.80 7.59
N LYS A 15 -6.24 -6.71 7.29
CA LYS A 15 -6.87 -7.58 8.30
C LYS A 15 -5.80 -8.44 8.98
N GLU A 16 -4.97 -9.12 8.21
CA GLU A 16 -3.88 -9.96 8.75
C GLU A 16 -2.93 -9.15 9.64
N LEU A 17 -2.49 -7.97 9.20
CA LEU A 17 -1.61 -7.11 10.01
C LEU A 17 -2.27 -6.68 11.33
N ASN A 18 -3.54 -6.28 11.28
CA ASN A 18 -4.29 -5.89 12.48
C ASN A 18 -4.50 -7.07 13.45
N GLU A 19 -4.85 -8.25 12.94
CA GLU A 19 -5.07 -9.45 13.76
C GLU A 19 -3.79 -9.92 14.47
N ASN A 20 -2.63 -9.67 13.85
CA ASN A 20 -1.32 -9.95 14.46
C ASN A 20 -0.77 -8.79 15.33
N GLY A 21 -1.56 -7.73 15.57
CA GLY A 21 -1.14 -6.59 16.37
C GLY A 21 0.00 -5.76 15.74
N VAL A 22 0.18 -5.86 14.43
CA VAL A 22 1.22 -5.13 13.69
C VAL A 22 0.71 -3.74 13.35
N PHE A 23 1.32 -2.71 13.94
CA PHE A 23 1.04 -1.34 13.58
C PHE A 23 1.61 -1.01 12.19
N PHE A 24 0.79 -0.41 11.33
CA PHE A 24 1.22 0.04 10.01
C PHE A 24 0.60 1.39 9.65
N VAL A 25 1.31 2.14 8.80
CA VAL A 25 0.78 3.36 8.18
C VAL A 25 0.25 3.00 6.79
N GLU A 26 -1.00 3.36 6.52
CA GLU A 26 -1.60 3.23 5.20
C GLU A 26 -1.30 4.46 4.32
N ARG A 27 -1.00 4.21 3.04
CA ARG A 27 -0.96 5.21 1.97
C ARG A 27 -1.87 4.74 0.85
N ASN A 28 -3.07 5.30 0.77
CA ASN A 28 -4.10 4.88 -0.18
C ASN A 28 -4.08 5.75 -1.43
N PHE A 29 -3.88 5.13 -2.60
CA PHE A 29 -3.80 5.84 -3.87
C PHE A 29 -5.15 6.29 -4.44
N SER A 30 -6.27 5.87 -3.84
CA SER A 30 -7.59 6.39 -4.17
C SER A 30 -7.92 7.68 -3.41
N GLU A 31 -7.14 8.06 -2.40
CA GLU A 31 -7.42 9.26 -1.60
C GLU A 31 -7.21 10.54 -2.42
N PRO A 32 -8.10 11.54 -2.25
CA PRO A 32 -7.97 12.83 -2.90
C PRO A 32 -6.66 13.51 -2.47
N GLY A 33 -5.86 13.94 -3.46
CA GLY A 33 -4.53 14.51 -3.24
C GLY A 33 -3.37 13.57 -3.57
N THR A 34 -3.63 12.28 -3.81
CA THR A 34 -2.62 11.38 -4.39
C THR A 34 -2.37 11.75 -5.85
N THR A 35 -1.15 12.19 -6.16
CA THR A 35 -0.74 12.51 -7.53
C THR A 35 -0.16 11.26 -8.22
N GLY A 36 -0.32 11.15 -9.55
CA GLY A 36 0.28 10.08 -10.34
C GLY A 36 1.79 9.92 -10.14
N ALA A 37 2.50 11.00 -9.83
CA ALA A 37 3.93 10.98 -9.49
C ALA A 37 4.28 10.04 -8.32
N ASN A 38 3.41 9.95 -7.29
CA ASN A 38 3.64 9.06 -6.14
C ASN A 38 3.55 7.58 -6.54
N ILE A 39 2.65 7.25 -7.47
CA ILE A 39 2.48 5.90 -8.00
C ILE A 39 3.67 5.52 -8.88
N HIS A 40 4.11 6.45 -9.74
CA HIS A 40 5.29 6.24 -10.59
C HIS A 40 6.57 6.02 -9.78
N GLY A 41 6.82 6.83 -8.75
CA GLY A 41 7.99 6.67 -7.89
C GLY A 41 8.01 5.31 -7.16
N LEU A 42 6.85 4.83 -6.69
CA LEU A 42 6.75 3.49 -6.09
C LEU A 42 7.08 2.40 -7.12
N MET A 43 6.54 2.51 -8.33
CA MET A 43 6.80 1.56 -9.41
C MET A 43 8.27 1.53 -9.84
N GLU A 44 8.96 2.67 -9.80
CA GLU A 44 10.40 2.72 -10.11
C GLU A 44 11.23 2.00 -9.05
N LEU A 45 10.87 2.17 -7.78
CA LEU A 45 11.55 1.54 -6.64
C LEU A 45 11.35 0.02 -6.62
N THR A 46 10.11 -0.45 -6.78
CA THR A 46 9.76 -1.88 -6.60
C THR A 46 9.69 -2.66 -7.89
N ARG A 47 9.65 -1.98 -9.04
CA ARG A 47 9.30 -2.57 -10.36
C ARG A 47 7.92 -3.24 -10.39
N CYS A 48 7.09 -3.01 -9.37
CA CYS A 48 5.75 -3.59 -9.24
C CYS A 48 4.67 -2.51 -9.38
N ARG A 49 3.64 -2.81 -10.19
CA ARG A 49 2.48 -1.93 -10.41
C ARG A 49 1.28 -2.25 -9.51
N THR A 50 1.28 -3.44 -8.91
CA THR A 50 0.14 -3.98 -8.16
C THR A 50 0.14 -3.47 -6.73
N VAL A 51 -1.03 -3.51 -6.08
CA VAL A 51 -1.20 -3.29 -4.63
C VAL A 51 -1.96 -4.49 -4.05
N PRO A 52 -1.79 -4.83 -2.75
CA PRO A 52 -1.01 -4.10 -1.74
C PRO A 52 0.51 -4.24 -1.90
N GLN A 53 1.26 -3.19 -1.52
CA GLN A 53 2.72 -3.25 -1.34
C GLN A 53 3.07 -2.88 0.10
N VAL A 54 3.74 -3.78 0.82
CA VAL A 54 4.13 -3.61 2.22
C VAL A 54 5.62 -3.38 2.28
N PHE A 55 6.04 -2.39 3.06
CA PHE A 55 7.44 -2.10 3.33
C PHE A 55 7.69 -2.21 4.82
N VAL A 56 8.78 -2.85 5.20
CA VAL A 56 9.24 -2.98 6.59
C VAL A 56 10.63 -2.36 6.68
N CYS A 57 10.76 -1.27 7.44
CA CYS A 57 12.02 -0.54 7.59
C CYS A 57 12.71 -0.16 6.25
N GLY A 58 11.90 0.20 5.23
CA GLY A 58 12.40 0.64 3.92
C GLY A 58 12.74 -0.47 2.93
N ARG A 59 12.47 -1.74 3.27
CA ARG A 59 12.58 -2.89 2.37
C ARG A 59 11.21 -3.45 2.02
#